data_AF-A0A497JAL9-F1
#
_entry.id   AF-A0A497JAL9-F1
#
_cell.length_a   1.000
_cell.length_b   1.000
_cell.length_c   1.000
_cell.angle_alpha   90.00
_cell.angle_beta   90.00
_cell.angle_gamma   90.00
#
_symmetry.space_group_name_H-M   'P 1'
#
loop_
_entity.id
_entity.type
_entity.pdbx_description
1 polymer ?
#
loop_
_entity_poly.entity_id
_entity_poly.type
_entity_poly.pdbx_seq_one_letter_code
_entity_poly.pdbx_strand_id
1 'polypeptide(L)'
;MIKQVTHIVPVGFTKEKLIEGIKQFPFHKIILVLGKDDIQGERRAKKTAREIERTFKDIAEVEYLYVDKEDVLNASLELVRAIKKERSEGREVMLNASGSLRNLSIACYISALLSNAKIYTTISKYEDGEVVGVEKVVPIPFIPIRDVSDEQMEILKALKREAPSIDELIYRMKPEIRKGSNEHNSERARVSHHLRKLKKWGLVDTEKVGKNLRIRLTKLGKVYVAGRGG
;
A
#
# COMPACT_ATOMS: atom_id res chain seq x y z
N MET A 1 -26.78 4.58 -4.47
CA MET A 1 -25.87 5.70 -4.82
C MET A 1 -24.65 5.14 -5.49
N ILE A 2 -24.29 5.65 -6.67
CA ILE A 2 -23.00 5.36 -7.30
C ILE A 2 -21.93 6.02 -6.43
N LYS A 3 -20.93 5.24 -6.00
CA LYS A 3 -19.85 5.75 -5.16
C LYS A 3 -18.92 6.59 -6.02
N GLN A 4 -18.88 7.91 -5.77
CA GLN A 4 -17.97 8.81 -6.48
C GLN A 4 -16.52 8.50 -6.10
N VAL A 5 -15.61 8.69 -7.06
CA VAL A 5 -14.18 8.36 -6.92
C VAL A 5 -13.34 9.56 -7.30
N THR A 6 -12.44 9.95 -6.40
CA THR A 6 -11.42 10.99 -6.63
C THR A 6 -10.05 10.35 -6.81
N HIS A 7 -9.41 10.66 -7.93
CA HIS A 7 -8.02 10.28 -8.20
C HIS A 7 -7.09 11.42 -7.79
N ILE A 8 -6.12 11.14 -6.92
CA ILE A 8 -5.02 12.07 -6.62
C ILE A 8 -3.80 11.63 -7.42
N VAL A 9 -3.30 12.51 -8.27
CA VAL A 9 -2.34 12.17 -9.32
C VAL A 9 -1.16 13.14 -9.29
N PRO A 10 -0.03 12.76 -8.66
CA PRO A 10 1.26 13.40 -8.88
C PRO A 10 1.61 13.51 -10.36
N VAL A 11 1.82 14.74 -10.82
CA VAL A 11 2.13 15.03 -12.22
C VAL A 11 3.63 15.17 -12.42
N GLY A 12 4.13 14.62 -13.52
CA GLY A 12 5.47 14.81 -14.03
C GLY A 12 5.45 15.02 -15.53
N PHE A 13 6.35 14.37 -16.27
CA PHE A 13 6.59 14.74 -17.68
C PHE A 13 5.90 13.84 -18.69
N THR A 14 5.31 12.72 -18.26
CA THR A 14 4.79 11.68 -19.16
C THR A 14 3.27 11.68 -19.14
N LYS A 15 2.66 12.45 -20.06
CA LYS A 15 1.20 12.65 -20.13
C LYS A 15 0.46 11.33 -20.38
N GLU A 16 0.89 10.59 -21.38
CA GLU A 16 0.24 9.40 -21.90
C GLU A 16 0.11 8.34 -20.80
N LYS A 17 1.20 8.14 -20.04
CA LYS A 17 1.22 7.25 -18.87
C LYS A 17 0.17 7.64 -17.81
N LEU A 18 0.01 8.93 -17.54
CA LEU A 18 -0.93 9.42 -16.54
C LEU A 18 -2.38 9.28 -17.03
N ILE A 19 -2.67 9.67 -18.27
CA ILE A 19 -3.98 9.53 -18.89
C ILE A 19 -4.43 8.06 -18.88
N GLU A 20 -3.59 7.18 -19.43
CA GLU A 20 -3.90 5.76 -19.51
C GLU A 20 -4.02 5.12 -18.13
N GLY A 21 -3.23 5.59 -17.15
CA GLY A 21 -3.33 5.15 -15.76
C GLY A 21 -4.57 5.63 -15.01
N ILE A 22 -5.10 6.81 -15.32
CA ILE A 22 -6.37 7.31 -14.74
C ILE A 22 -7.55 6.48 -15.26
N LYS A 23 -7.57 6.18 -16.56
CA LYS A 23 -8.63 5.39 -17.21
C LYS A 23 -8.79 3.95 -16.70
N GLN A 24 -7.82 3.43 -15.95
CA GLN A 24 -7.88 2.06 -15.42
C GLN A 24 -8.93 1.86 -14.31
N PHE A 25 -9.46 2.95 -13.75
CA PHE A 25 -10.47 2.91 -12.69
C PHE A 25 -11.54 3.96 -12.94
N PRO A 26 -12.74 3.83 -12.34
CA PRO A 26 -13.75 4.88 -12.35
C PRO A 26 -13.21 6.16 -11.72
N PHE A 27 -13.46 7.31 -12.33
CA PHE A 27 -13.08 8.62 -11.81
C PHE A 27 -14.22 9.61 -12.04
N HIS A 28 -14.41 10.50 -11.07
CA HIS A 28 -15.40 11.60 -11.12
C HIS A 28 -14.73 12.94 -10.83
N LYS A 29 -13.62 12.90 -10.08
CA LYS A 29 -12.75 14.04 -9.82
C LYS A 29 -11.28 13.62 -9.91
N ILE A 30 -10.43 14.52 -10.39
CA ILE A 30 -9.00 14.35 -10.51
C ILE A 30 -8.31 15.53 -9.80
N ILE A 31 -7.49 15.24 -8.80
CA ILE A 31 -6.63 16.22 -8.12
C ILE A 31 -5.21 16.03 -8.65
N LEU A 32 -4.76 16.97 -9.47
CA LEU A 32 -3.42 16.99 -10.05
C LEU A 32 -2.43 17.62 -9.06
N VAL A 33 -1.44 16.84 -8.63
CA VAL A 33 -0.47 17.29 -7.61
C VAL A 33 0.80 17.80 -8.30
N LEU A 34 1.13 19.05 -8.03
CA LEU A 34 2.21 19.83 -8.66
C LEU A 34 3.13 20.45 -7.61
N GLY A 35 4.32 20.88 -8.01
CA GLY A 35 5.25 21.63 -7.15
C GLY A 35 4.86 23.10 -7.04
N LYS A 36 5.11 23.70 -5.87
CA LYS A 36 4.94 25.15 -5.64
C LYS A 36 5.92 26.00 -6.45
N ASP A 37 7.12 25.50 -6.69
CA ASP A 37 8.19 26.26 -7.35
C ASP A 37 7.91 26.52 -8.83
N ASP A 38 8.64 27.47 -9.43
CA ASP A 38 8.57 27.74 -10.88
C ASP A 38 9.89 27.47 -11.61
N ILE A 39 10.53 26.37 -11.25
CA ILE A 39 11.72 25.86 -11.95
C ILE A 39 11.34 25.18 -13.27
N GLN A 40 12.31 25.03 -14.18
CA GLN A 40 12.08 24.47 -15.53
C GLN A 40 11.34 23.12 -15.53
N GLY A 41 11.70 22.22 -14.60
CA GLY A 41 11.02 20.94 -14.44
C GLY A 41 9.54 21.12 -14.07
N GLU A 42 9.23 22.06 -13.18
CA GLU A 42 7.85 22.30 -12.76
C GLU A 42 7.00 22.96 -13.86
N ARG A 43 7.59 23.85 -14.68
CA ARG A 43 6.91 24.40 -15.87
C ARG A 43 6.46 23.30 -16.82
N ARG A 44 7.30 22.27 -17.01
CA ARG A 44 6.95 21.11 -17.83
C ARG A 44 5.83 20.28 -17.19
N ALA A 45 5.89 20.03 -15.88
CA ALA A 45 4.82 19.33 -15.16
C ALA A 45 3.48 20.09 -15.21
N LYS A 46 3.49 21.43 -15.04
CA LYS A 46 2.32 22.30 -15.21
C LYS A 46 1.75 22.22 -16.62
N LYS A 47 2.60 22.15 -17.66
CA LYS A 47 2.14 21.93 -19.05
C LYS A 47 1.44 20.58 -19.20
N THR A 48 2.06 19.49 -18.71
CA THR A 48 1.45 18.16 -18.69
C THR A 48 0.09 18.18 -17.98
N ALA A 49 0.00 18.85 -16.83
CA ALA A 49 -1.23 18.93 -16.04
C ALA A 49 -2.36 19.63 -16.78
N ARG A 50 -2.07 20.74 -17.48
CA ARG A 50 -3.05 21.43 -18.35
C ARG A 50 -3.53 20.55 -19.50
N GLU A 51 -2.66 19.73 -20.07
CA GLU A 51 -3.04 18.79 -21.13
C GLU A 51 -3.94 17.67 -20.59
N ILE A 52 -3.65 17.15 -19.39
CA ILE A 52 -4.51 16.19 -18.68
C ILE A 52 -5.87 16.82 -18.35
N GLU A 53 -5.90 18.04 -17.82
CA GLU A 53 -7.12 18.79 -17.54
C GLU A 53 -7.98 18.93 -18.80
N ARG A 54 -7.39 19.38 -19.92
CA ARG A 54 -8.09 19.50 -21.21
C ARG A 54 -8.69 18.18 -21.69
N THR A 55 -8.04 17.06 -21.38
CA THR A 55 -8.52 15.72 -21.77
C THR A 55 -9.74 15.28 -20.96
N PHE A 56 -9.84 15.68 -19.69
CA PHE A 56 -10.83 15.13 -18.76
C PHE A 56 -11.90 16.12 -18.29
N LYS A 57 -11.73 17.43 -18.50
CA LYS A 57 -12.62 18.49 -17.99
C LYS A 57 -14.10 18.32 -18.34
N ASP A 58 -14.41 17.66 -19.46
CA ASP A 58 -15.79 17.49 -19.94
C ASP A 58 -16.47 16.26 -19.29
N ILE A 59 -15.70 15.40 -18.61
CA ILE A 59 -16.19 14.15 -17.99
C ILE A 59 -15.84 14.00 -16.50
N ALA A 60 -15.00 14.88 -15.95
CA ALA A 60 -14.61 14.87 -14.54
C ALA A 60 -14.23 16.27 -14.05
N GLU A 61 -14.44 16.52 -12.76
CA GLU A 61 -13.91 17.71 -12.07
C GLU A 61 -12.39 17.61 -11.98
N VAL A 62 -11.67 18.69 -12.30
CA VAL A 62 -10.21 18.74 -12.22
C VAL A 62 -9.78 19.86 -11.28
N GLU A 63 -9.03 19.50 -10.24
CA GLU A 63 -8.45 20.44 -9.27
C GLU A 63 -6.93 20.32 -9.25
N TYR A 64 -6.27 21.38 -8.79
CA TYR A 64 -4.82 21.43 -8.61
C TYR A 64 -4.46 21.48 -7.13
N LEU A 65 -3.51 20.65 -6.71
CA LEU A 65 -2.89 20.68 -5.39
C LEU A 65 -1.40 21.01 -5.55
N TYR A 66 -0.98 22.13 -4.99
CA TYR A 66 0.43 22.52 -5.01
C TYR A 66 1.10 22.13 -3.70
N VAL A 67 2.22 21.40 -3.80
CA VAL A 67 3.00 20.92 -2.65
C VAL A 67 4.47 21.32 -2.74
N ASP A 68 5.15 21.30 -1.60
CA ASP A 68 6.61 21.30 -1.58
C ASP A 68 7.12 19.90 -1.92
N LYS A 69 7.88 19.75 -3.00
CA LYS A 69 8.35 18.43 -3.47
C LYS A 69 9.65 17.97 -2.81
N GLU A 70 10.34 18.89 -2.12
CA GLU A 70 11.57 18.62 -1.39
C GLU A 70 11.26 18.23 0.06
N ASP A 71 10.14 18.71 0.61
CA ASP A 71 9.62 18.27 1.92
C ASP A 71 8.55 17.16 1.78
N VAL A 72 9.01 15.91 1.87
CA VAL A 72 8.16 14.72 1.80
C VAL A 72 7.08 14.69 2.90
N LEU A 73 7.38 15.16 4.11
CA LEU A 73 6.43 15.09 5.23
C LEU A 73 5.34 16.15 5.09
N ASN A 74 5.72 17.37 4.68
CA ASN A 74 4.75 18.42 4.40
C ASN A 74 3.87 18.06 3.20
N ALA A 75 4.44 17.53 2.11
CA ALA A 75 3.66 17.00 0.99
C ALA A 75 2.68 15.90 1.44
N SER A 76 3.13 15.00 2.32
CA SER A 76 2.26 13.97 2.89
C SER A 76 1.11 14.56 3.71
N LEU A 77 1.38 15.61 4.49
CA LEU A 77 0.35 16.30 5.26
C LEU A 77 -0.72 16.95 4.36
N GLU A 78 -0.29 17.63 3.29
CA GLU A 78 -1.19 18.24 2.31
C GLU A 78 -2.04 17.19 1.58
N LEU A 79 -1.43 16.07 1.17
CA LEU A 79 -2.12 14.93 0.57
C LEU A 79 -3.14 14.30 1.54
N VAL A 80 -2.78 14.07 2.80
CA VAL A 80 -3.70 13.53 3.82
C VAL A 80 -4.88 14.47 4.05
N ARG A 81 -4.66 15.79 4.07
CA ARG A 81 -5.74 16.79 4.15
C ARG A 81 -6.68 16.72 2.95
N ALA A 82 -6.14 16.61 1.73
CA ALA A 82 -6.92 16.44 0.52
C ALA A 82 -7.75 15.14 0.55
N ILE A 83 -7.14 14.01 0.93
CA ILE A 83 -7.84 12.73 1.08
C ILE A 83 -8.99 12.83 2.10
N LYS A 84 -8.74 13.48 3.25
CA LYS A 84 -9.75 13.66 4.30
C LYS A 84 -10.92 14.52 3.83
N LYS A 85 -10.64 15.62 3.11
CA LYS A 85 -11.67 16.50 2.52
C LYS A 85 -12.58 15.69 1.58
N GLU A 86 -12.00 15.01 0.60
CA GLU A 86 -12.75 14.24 -0.39
C GLU A 86 -13.59 13.12 0.24
N ARG A 87 -13.06 12.45 1.27
CA ARG A 87 -13.82 11.44 2.02
C ARG A 87 -14.97 12.02 2.84
N SER A 88 -14.81 13.22 3.39
CA SER A 88 -15.90 13.89 4.11
C SER A 88 -17.07 14.25 3.19
N GLU A 89 -16.80 14.38 1.89
CA GLU A 89 -17.80 14.55 0.83
C GLU A 89 -18.34 13.19 0.31
N GLY A 90 -18.00 12.08 0.97
CA GLY A 90 -18.49 10.73 0.65
C GLY A 90 -17.77 10.04 -0.51
N ARG A 91 -16.67 10.61 -1.02
CA ARG A 91 -15.91 10.03 -2.14
C ARG A 91 -14.93 8.95 -1.70
N GLU A 92 -14.76 7.94 -2.54
CA GLU A 92 -13.62 7.04 -2.48
C GLU A 92 -12.38 7.74 -3.05
N VAL A 93 -11.22 7.53 -2.43
CA VAL A 93 -9.98 8.19 -2.86
C VAL A 93 -8.93 7.16 -3.26
N MET A 94 -8.35 7.38 -4.44
CA MET A 94 -7.29 6.55 -5.02
C MET A 94 -6.08 7.42 -5.38
N LEU A 95 -4.87 6.98 -5.03
CA LEU A 95 -3.63 7.64 -5.39
C LEU A 95 -2.96 6.92 -6.57
N ASN A 96 -2.68 7.65 -7.64
CA ASN A 96 -1.92 7.15 -8.78
C ASN A 96 -0.47 7.65 -8.69
N ALA A 97 0.43 6.84 -8.13
CA ALA A 97 1.83 7.23 -7.91
C ALA A 97 2.75 7.00 -9.12
N SER A 98 2.19 6.96 -10.35
CA SER A 98 2.92 6.53 -11.56
C SER A 98 3.76 7.60 -12.25
N GLY A 99 3.47 8.89 -12.01
CA GLY A 99 3.84 9.94 -12.96
C GLY A 99 4.76 11.06 -12.50
N SER A 100 5.18 11.12 -11.23
CA SER A 100 5.97 12.26 -10.71
C SER A 100 7.31 11.84 -10.11
N LEU A 101 7.99 12.79 -9.45
CA LEU A 101 9.24 12.60 -8.74
C LEU A 101 9.10 11.54 -7.64
N ARG A 102 10.21 10.83 -7.37
CA ARG A 102 10.27 9.76 -6.37
C ARG A 102 9.80 10.22 -4.98
N ASN A 103 10.20 11.42 -4.56
CA ASN A 103 9.80 12.01 -3.28
C ASN A 103 8.28 12.14 -3.15
N LEU A 104 7.60 12.55 -4.22
CA LEU A 104 6.15 12.70 -4.22
C LEU A 104 5.43 11.34 -4.27
N SER A 105 6.02 10.33 -4.93
CA SER A 105 5.53 8.94 -4.83
C SER A 105 5.68 8.38 -3.40
N ILE A 106 6.77 8.70 -2.69
CA ILE A 106 6.96 8.34 -1.27
C ILE A 106 5.90 9.06 -0.42
N ALA A 107 5.68 10.35 -0.63
CA ALA A 107 4.65 11.11 0.08
C ALA A 107 3.25 10.53 -0.16
N CYS A 108 2.94 10.11 -1.39
CA CYS A 108 1.70 9.40 -1.70
C CYS A 108 1.59 8.08 -0.93
N TYR A 109 2.66 7.29 -0.86
CA TYR A 109 2.65 6.04 -0.11
C TYR A 109 2.42 6.26 1.39
N ILE A 110 3.11 7.23 2.01
CA ILE A 110 2.90 7.61 3.41
C ILE A 110 1.44 8.05 3.63
N SER A 111 0.93 8.91 2.75
CA SER A 111 -0.44 9.43 2.82
C SER A 111 -1.47 8.31 2.69
N ALA A 112 -1.25 7.38 1.76
CA ALA A 112 -2.07 6.21 1.54
C ALA A 112 -2.11 5.29 2.77
N LEU A 113 -0.95 5.05 3.39
CA LEU A 113 -0.85 4.26 4.63
C LEU A 113 -1.62 4.90 5.79
N LEU A 114 -1.40 6.19 6.05
CA LEU A 114 -2.02 6.89 7.19
C LEU A 114 -3.52 7.07 7.02
N SER A 115 -3.98 7.27 5.78
CA SER A 115 -5.41 7.45 5.47
C SER A 115 -6.11 6.14 5.11
N ASN A 116 -5.40 5.03 4.92
CA ASN A 116 -5.95 3.80 4.34
C ASN A 116 -6.61 4.05 2.95
N ALA A 117 -6.06 4.96 2.14
CA ALA A 117 -6.52 5.25 0.78
C ALA A 117 -5.79 4.39 -0.23
N LYS A 118 -6.52 3.82 -1.20
CA LYS A 118 -5.94 2.90 -2.19
C LYS A 118 -4.83 3.62 -2.96
N ILE A 119 -3.74 2.92 -3.25
CA ILE A 119 -2.63 3.44 -4.05
C ILE A 119 -2.21 2.40 -5.08
N TYR A 120 -1.88 2.87 -6.27
CA TYR A 120 -1.42 2.02 -7.37
C TYR A 120 -0.37 2.74 -8.21
N THR A 121 0.37 1.95 -8.97
CA THR A 121 1.21 2.41 -10.08
C THR A 121 0.85 1.65 -11.35
N THR A 122 1.28 2.16 -12.51
CA THR A 122 1.11 1.50 -13.80
C THR A 122 2.46 1.19 -14.45
N ILE A 123 2.51 0.01 -15.07
CA ILE A 123 3.55 -0.38 -16.02
C ILE A 123 2.99 -0.09 -17.41
N SER A 124 3.63 0.83 -18.12
CA SER A 124 3.21 1.25 -19.46
C SER A 124 3.48 0.16 -20.49
N LYS A 125 2.54 -0.04 -21.42
CA LYS A 125 2.77 -0.82 -22.63
C LYS A 125 3.42 0.08 -23.68
N TYR A 126 4.48 -0.40 -24.33
CA TYR A 126 5.21 0.33 -25.36
C TYR A 126 5.11 -0.38 -26.71
N GLU A 127 4.89 0.39 -27.77
CA GLU A 127 5.04 -0.02 -29.18
C GLU A 127 5.84 1.07 -29.89
N ASP A 128 6.89 0.69 -30.62
CA ASP A 128 7.81 1.61 -31.32
C ASP A 128 8.38 2.76 -30.46
N GLY A 129 8.56 2.52 -29.16
CA GLY A 129 9.08 3.51 -28.20
C GLY A 129 8.02 4.45 -27.62
N GLU A 130 6.78 4.37 -28.09
CA GLU A 130 5.65 5.19 -27.63
C GLU A 130 4.75 4.44 -26.64
N VAL A 131 4.15 5.19 -25.72
CA VAL A 131 3.20 4.62 -24.74
C VAL A 131 1.84 4.43 -25.41
N VAL A 132 1.45 3.19 -25.65
CA VAL A 132 0.16 2.83 -26.28
C VAL A 132 -0.91 2.38 -25.29
N GLY A 133 -0.56 2.25 -24.00
CA GLY A 133 -1.52 1.84 -22.97
C GLY A 133 -0.86 1.43 -21.65
N VAL A 134 -1.62 0.69 -20.85
CA VAL A 134 -1.16 0.07 -19.59
C VAL A 134 -1.00 -1.43 -19.80
N GLU A 135 0.21 -1.95 -19.61
CA GLU A 135 0.46 -3.40 -19.58
C GLU A 135 -0.07 -4.00 -18.29
N LYS A 136 0.17 -3.30 -17.17
CA LYS A 136 -0.23 -3.79 -15.85
C LYS A 136 -0.48 -2.67 -14.85
N VAL A 137 -1.57 -2.82 -14.10
CA VAL A 137 -1.80 -2.04 -12.89
C VAL A 137 -1.20 -2.78 -11.70
N VAL A 138 -0.36 -2.08 -10.94
CA VAL A 138 0.31 -2.61 -9.75
C VAL A 138 -0.28 -1.94 -8.51
N PRO A 139 -1.21 -2.60 -7.80
CA PRO A 139 -1.65 -2.10 -6.51
C PRO A 139 -0.48 -2.14 -5.51
N ILE A 140 -0.26 -1.04 -4.79
CA ILE A 140 0.82 -0.97 -3.81
C ILE A 140 0.28 -1.49 -2.46
N PRO A 141 0.90 -2.52 -1.87
CA PRO A 141 0.41 -3.10 -0.62
C PRO A 141 0.63 -2.16 0.56
N PHE A 142 -0.30 -2.16 1.52
CA PHE A 142 -0.07 -1.51 2.79
C PHE A 142 0.79 -2.37 3.71
N ILE A 143 1.90 -1.81 4.16
CA ILE A 143 2.69 -2.39 5.24
C ILE A 143 2.16 -1.79 6.54
N PRO A 144 1.55 -2.59 7.43
CA PRO A 144 1.10 -2.08 8.72
C PRO A 144 2.31 -1.57 9.50
N ILE A 145 2.29 -0.29 9.87
CA ILE A 145 3.26 0.31 10.80
C ILE A 145 2.86 -0.17 12.20
N ARG A 146 3.28 -1.39 12.54
CA ARG A 146 3.07 -1.98 13.87
C ARG A 146 4.36 -2.62 14.33
N ASP A 147 4.70 -2.35 15.58
CA ASP A 147 5.74 -3.11 16.24
C ASP A 147 5.21 -4.49 16.60
N VAL A 148 5.94 -5.48 16.10
CA VAL A 148 5.77 -6.88 16.46
C VAL A 148 6.60 -7.08 17.72
N SER A 149 5.99 -7.58 18.80
CA SER A 149 6.70 -7.85 20.05
C SER A 149 7.72 -8.98 19.88
N ASP A 150 8.70 -9.10 20.78
CA ASP A 150 9.72 -10.16 20.73
C ASP A 150 9.09 -11.55 20.68
N GLU A 151 8.05 -11.78 21.50
CA GLU A 151 7.27 -13.02 21.47
C GLU A 151 6.61 -13.32 20.11
N GLN A 152 6.10 -12.29 19.44
CA GLN A 152 5.49 -12.46 18.13
C GLN A 152 6.57 -12.68 17.06
N MET A 153 7.72 -12.04 17.21
CA MET A 153 8.88 -12.26 16.36
C MET A 153 9.42 -13.68 16.49
N GLU A 154 9.45 -14.23 17.70
CA GLU A 154 9.81 -15.63 17.97
C GLU A 154 8.92 -16.60 17.17
N ILE A 155 7.59 -16.38 17.19
CA ILE A 155 6.62 -17.16 16.40
C ILE A 155 6.87 -17.01 14.90
N LEU A 156 7.11 -15.78 14.42
CA LEU A 156 7.39 -15.53 13.00
C LEU A 156 8.70 -16.20 12.54
N LYS A 157 9.74 -16.19 13.38
CA LYS A 157 11.02 -16.86 13.12
C LYS A 157 10.86 -18.39 13.09
N ALA A 158 10.02 -18.96 13.96
CA ALA A 158 9.68 -20.39 13.95
C ALA A 158 8.91 -20.83 12.69
N LEU A 159 8.27 -19.87 12.00
CA LEU A 159 7.55 -20.06 10.73
C LEU A 159 8.43 -19.88 9.47
N LYS A 160 9.77 -19.94 9.58
CA LYS A 160 10.67 -20.05 8.39
C LYS A 160 10.25 -21.18 7.45
N ARG A 161 9.62 -22.24 7.99
CA ARG A 161 8.91 -23.28 7.26
C ARG A 161 7.46 -23.36 7.75
N GLU A 162 6.55 -23.78 6.89
CA GLU A 162 5.15 -24.04 7.25
C GLU A 162 5.07 -24.96 8.48
N ALA A 163 4.13 -24.67 9.38
CA ALA A 163 3.84 -25.51 10.53
C ALA A 163 2.46 -26.16 10.35
N PRO A 164 2.33 -27.49 10.57
CA PRO A 164 1.07 -28.22 10.43
C PRO A 164 0.18 -28.13 11.68
N SER A 165 0.66 -27.50 12.77
CA SER A 165 -0.11 -27.26 14.00
C SER A 165 0.54 -26.17 14.87
N ILE A 166 -0.20 -25.72 15.90
CA ILE A 166 0.36 -24.87 16.96
C ILE A 166 1.37 -25.65 17.81
N ASP A 167 1.13 -26.93 18.06
CA ASP A 167 2.03 -27.76 18.87
C ASP A 167 3.42 -27.87 18.22
N GLU A 168 3.48 -27.97 16.88
CA GLU A 168 4.75 -27.93 16.14
C GLU A 168 5.48 -26.60 16.33
N LEU A 169 4.75 -25.47 16.35
CA LEU A 169 5.39 -24.17 16.58
C LEU A 169 5.98 -24.08 17.98
N ILE A 170 5.25 -24.56 18.99
CA ILE A 170 5.75 -24.61 20.37
C ILE A 170 7.01 -25.48 20.41
N TYR A 171 6.99 -26.67 19.80
CA TYR A 171 8.16 -27.55 19.75
C TYR A 171 9.39 -26.89 19.10
N ARG A 172 9.19 -26.10 18.03
CA ARG A 172 10.28 -25.37 17.37
C ARG A 172 10.83 -24.21 18.19
N MET A 173 10.00 -23.56 19.01
CA MET A 173 10.39 -22.42 19.84
C MET A 173 10.99 -22.86 21.17
N LYS A 174 10.37 -23.88 21.79
CA LYS A 174 10.62 -24.36 23.15
C LYS A 174 10.54 -25.90 23.20
N PRO A 175 11.54 -26.61 22.65
CA PRO A 175 11.53 -28.07 22.56
C PRO A 175 11.49 -28.78 23.91
N GLU A 176 11.90 -28.11 24.99
CA GLU A 176 11.90 -28.58 26.37
C GLU A 176 10.49 -28.75 26.96
N ILE A 177 9.47 -28.08 26.39
CA ILE A 177 8.10 -28.12 26.90
C ILE A 177 7.43 -29.43 26.50
N ARG A 178 7.17 -30.29 27.49
CA ARG A 178 6.48 -31.57 27.27
C ARG A 178 5.03 -31.37 26.83
N LYS A 179 4.66 -31.97 25.70
CA LYS A 179 3.27 -31.97 25.19
C LYS A 179 2.28 -32.49 26.24
N GLY A 180 1.20 -31.74 26.44
CA GLY A 180 0.13 -32.07 27.38
C GLY A 180 0.39 -31.61 28.83
N SER A 181 1.53 -30.99 29.13
CA SER A 181 1.76 -30.34 30.42
C SER A 181 0.92 -29.07 30.58
N ASN A 182 0.75 -28.60 31.82
CA ASN A 182 0.12 -27.30 32.09
C ASN A 182 0.84 -26.15 31.38
N GLU A 183 2.16 -26.21 31.33
CA GLU A 183 3.01 -25.24 30.64
C GLU A 183 2.75 -25.25 29.12
N HIS A 184 2.66 -26.43 28.51
CA HIS A 184 2.31 -26.59 27.09
C HIS A 184 0.94 -25.99 26.77
N ASN A 185 -0.06 -26.22 27.63
CA ASN A 185 -1.41 -25.71 27.43
C ASN A 185 -1.45 -24.17 27.53
N SER A 186 -0.67 -23.59 28.46
CA SER A 186 -0.49 -22.15 28.58
C SER A 186 0.16 -21.55 27.33
N GLU A 187 1.27 -22.13 26.86
CA GLU A 187 1.96 -21.68 25.64
C GLU A 187 1.07 -21.80 24.40
N ARG A 188 0.26 -22.86 24.31
CA ARG A 188 -0.69 -23.04 23.22
C ARG A 188 -1.74 -21.93 23.17
N ALA A 189 -2.26 -21.50 24.33
CA ALA A 189 -3.18 -20.37 24.41
C ALA A 189 -2.49 -19.06 23.99
N ARG A 190 -1.26 -18.82 24.46
CA ARG A 190 -0.43 -17.66 24.12
C ARG A 190 -0.16 -17.58 22.61
N VAL A 191 0.36 -18.65 22.01
CA VAL A 191 0.67 -18.73 20.58
C VAL A 191 -0.59 -18.56 19.74
N SER A 192 -1.71 -19.20 20.12
CA SER A 192 -2.99 -19.04 19.43
C SER A 192 -3.47 -17.57 19.44
N HIS A 193 -3.34 -16.88 20.57
CA HIS A 193 -3.68 -15.46 20.69
C HIS A 193 -2.81 -14.58 19.78
N HIS A 194 -1.49 -14.80 19.75
CA HIS A 194 -0.59 -14.05 18.87
C HIS A 194 -0.82 -14.34 17.39
N LEU A 195 -1.06 -15.60 17.01
CA LEU A 195 -1.37 -15.98 15.63
C LEU A 195 -2.63 -15.27 15.10
N ARG A 196 -3.65 -15.06 15.94
CA ARG A 196 -4.83 -14.25 15.55
C ARG A 196 -4.45 -12.81 15.22
N LYS A 197 -3.58 -12.19 16.02
CA LYS A 197 -3.07 -10.83 15.77
C LYS A 197 -2.22 -10.78 14.49
N LEU A 198 -1.28 -11.69 14.35
CA LEU A 198 -0.40 -11.79 13.18
C LEU A 198 -1.19 -12.07 11.89
N LYS A 199 -2.25 -12.87 11.95
CA LYS A 199 -3.19 -13.06 10.83
C LYS A 199 -3.93 -11.78 10.49
N LYS A 200 -4.47 -11.07 11.49
CA LYS A 200 -5.16 -9.78 11.29
C LYS A 200 -4.24 -8.73 10.65
N TRP A 201 -2.94 -8.78 10.93
CA TRP A 201 -1.95 -7.89 10.33
C TRP A 201 -1.43 -8.37 8.96
N GLY A 202 -1.91 -9.52 8.47
CA GLY A 202 -1.50 -10.06 7.18
C GLY A 202 -0.07 -10.60 7.15
N LEU A 203 0.54 -10.87 8.32
CA LEU A 203 1.89 -11.46 8.41
C LEU A 203 1.86 -13.00 8.32
N VAL A 204 0.77 -13.59 8.81
CA VAL A 204 0.57 -15.05 8.83
C VAL A 204 -0.75 -15.39 8.16
N ASP A 205 -0.77 -16.50 7.44
CA ASP A 205 -1.99 -17.13 6.96
C ASP A 205 -2.22 -18.47 7.70
N THR A 206 -3.49 -18.82 7.90
CA THR A 206 -3.89 -20.08 8.54
C THR A 206 -5.03 -20.72 7.77
N GLU A 207 -4.82 -21.99 7.40
CA GLU A 207 -5.72 -22.79 6.56
C GLU A 207 -6.04 -24.10 7.28
N LYS A 208 -7.33 -24.44 7.40
CA LYS A 208 -7.75 -25.74 7.94
C LYS A 208 -7.67 -26.78 6.83
N VAL A 209 -6.88 -27.83 7.03
CA VAL A 209 -6.76 -28.95 6.10
C VAL A 209 -7.12 -30.24 6.85
N GLY A 210 -8.35 -30.69 6.66
CA GLY A 210 -8.93 -31.80 7.43
C GLY A 210 -9.00 -31.48 8.92
N LYS A 211 -8.34 -32.32 9.75
CA LYS A 211 -8.22 -32.11 11.20
C LYS A 211 -7.03 -31.21 11.59
N ASN A 212 -6.17 -30.83 10.64
CA ASN A 212 -4.93 -30.10 10.88
C ASN A 212 -5.05 -28.62 10.52
N LEU A 213 -4.17 -27.80 11.09
CA LEU A 213 -4.09 -26.36 10.85
C LEU A 213 -2.73 -26.05 10.20
N ARG A 214 -2.73 -25.66 8.93
CA ARG A 214 -1.51 -25.17 8.27
C ARG A 214 -1.32 -23.69 8.60
N ILE A 215 -0.13 -23.36 9.07
CA ILE A 215 0.27 -22.01 9.48
C ILE A 215 1.50 -21.62 8.66
N ARG A 216 1.43 -20.51 7.93
CA ARG A 216 2.52 -20.08 7.04
C ARG A 216 2.71 -18.56 7.07
N LEU A 217 3.94 -18.11 6.84
CA LEU A 217 4.19 -16.69 6.56
C LEU A 217 3.58 -16.29 5.22
N THR A 218 2.94 -15.12 5.19
CA THR A 218 2.60 -14.45 3.93
C THR A 218 3.86 -13.89 3.27
N LYS A 219 3.75 -13.35 2.04
CA LYS A 219 4.87 -12.61 1.43
C LYS A 219 5.33 -11.45 2.33
N LEU A 220 4.39 -10.73 2.92
CA LEU A 220 4.69 -9.65 3.87
C LEU A 220 5.36 -10.18 5.14
N GLY A 221 4.88 -11.29 5.71
CA GLY A 221 5.51 -11.93 6.86
C GLY A 221 6.95 -12.34 6.61
N LYS A 222 7.24 -12.87 5.41
CA LYS A 222 8.62 -13.22 4.99
C LYS A 222 9.53 -11.98 4.93
N VAL A 223 9.05 -10.88 4.34
CA VAL A 223 9.79 -9.60 4.30
C VAL A 223 10.06 -9.09 5.71
N TYR A 224 9.06 -9.16 6.61
CA TYR A 224 9.19 -8.71 7.99
C TYR A 224 10.26 -9.50 8.75
N VAL A 225 10.24 -10.84 8.64
CA VAL A 225 11.26 -11.72 9.24
C VAL A 225 12.64 -11.47 8.65
N ALA A 226 12.76 -11.22 7.35
CA ALA A 226 14.05 -10.93 6.74
C ALA A 226 14.62 -9.58 7.20
N GLY A 227 13.78 -8.55 7.34
CA GLY A 227 14.22 -7.19 7.69
C GLY A 227 14.48 -6.95 9.18
N ARG A 228 13.78 -7.66 10.08
CA ARG A 228 13.96 -7.57 11.54
C ARG A 228 14.57 -8.83 12.17
N GLY A 229 15.01 -9.77 11.34
CA GLY A 229 15.53 -11.07 11.78
C GLY A 229 17.03 -11.12 11.99
N GLY A 230 17.74 -9.99 11.83
CA GLY A 230 19.13 -9.81 12.25
C GLY A 230 19.26 -9.66 13.75
#